data_AF-A0A495X4I4-F1
#
_entry.id   AF-A0A495X4I4-F1
#
_cell.length_a   1.000
_cell.length_b   1.000
_cell.length_c   1.000
_cell.angle_alpha   90.00
_cell.angle_beta   90.00
_cell.angle_gamma   90.00
#
_symmetry.space_group_name_H-M   'P 1'
#
loop_
_entity.id
_entity.type
_entity.pdbx_description
1 polymer ?
#
loop_
_entity_poly.entity_id
_entity_poly.type
_entity_poly.pdbx_seq_one_letter_code
_entity_poly.pdbx_strand_id
1 'polypeptide(L)'
;MRVIELARTALARARLGDVEDRPLVLWGLQYDLRPDDHDLVRTLAAAEAEDRADDDFQGHTEESELVGFLLASYRDVTDVWLHWDLKRANFDTWSGYDVEYVVAAGVAETLEFVRASDHPERDAVLERLADVGEVDLARWWRRKQSWFPADPADENPLTWSDRAARLGRHADARTWLDLWSQGRDRNEETLTVLRGRYADLGAHAEAAAAQRDLLAFARDAWGTASALKTLARHERLAGRHDAAWSALWDCAAALADVPEWREFGLGRHYAEELFALARDASGDLARTAFETADRADVPGLALVTLRIAADAAAKVGLREEHYRTARDAEAHRVEV
;
A
#
# COMPACT_ATOMS: atom_id res chain seq x y z
N MET A 1 -19.25 -12.84 -4.65
CA MET A 1 -19.76 -13.49 -5.89
C MET A 1 -19.55 -12.63 -7.15
N ARG A 2 -19.92 -11.34 -7.14
CA ARG A 2 -19.79 -10.47 -8.35
C ARG A 2 -18.36 -10.25 -8.88
N VAL A 3 -17.32 -10.20 -8.03
CA VAL A 3 -15.92 -10.05 -8.51
C VAL A 3 -15.48 -11.27 -9.33
N ILE A 4 -15.82 -12.48 -8.88
CA ILE A 4 -15.50 -13.73 -9.57
C ILE A 4 -16.20 -13.81 -10.94
N GLU A 5 -17.45 -13.37 -11.02
CA GLU A 5 -18.20 -13.34 -12.28
C GLU A 5 -17.55 -12.39 -13.31
N LEU A 6 -17.08 -11.22 -12.86
CA LEU A 6 -16.32 -10.30 -13.70
C LEU A 6 -14.99 -10.91 -14.14
N ALA A 7 -14.25 -11.53 -13.22
CA ALA A 7 -12.98 -12.19 -13.51
C ALA A 7 -13.13 -13.32 -14.53
N ARG A 8 -14.17 -14.15 -14.40
CA ARG A 8 -14.51 -15.21 -15.38
C ARG A 8 -14.83 -14.64 -16.76
N THR A 9 -15.56 -13.53 -16.81
CA THR A 9 -15.91 -12.86 -18.06
C THR A 9 -14.68 -12.27 -18.75
N ALA A 10 -13.80 -11.62 -17.98
CA ALA A 10 -12.53 -11.09 -18.47
C ALA A 10 -11.62 -12.21 -19.00
N LEU A 11 -11.47 -13.31 -18.25
CA LEU A 11 -10.70 -14.47 -18.71
C LEU A 11 -11.24 -15.08 -20.02
N ALA A 12 -12.56 -15.18 -20.16
CA ALA A 12 -13.17 -15.68 -21.38
C ALA A 12 -12.85 -14.79 -22.60
N ARG A 13 -12.80 -13.46 -22.42
CA ARG A 13 -12.37 -12.50 -23.45
C ARG A 13 -10.87 -12.62 -23.75
N ALA A 14 -10.04 -12.73 -22.71
CA ALA A 14 -8.59 -12.86 -22.84
C ALA A 14 -8.18 -14.09 -23.65
N ARG A 15 -8.84 -15.24 -23.45
CA ARG A 15 -8.62 -16.44 -24.26
C ARG A 15 -9.00 -16.28 -25.74
N LEU A 16 -9.76 -15.25 -26.09
CA LEU A 16 -10.09 -14.87 -27.47
C LEU A 16 -9.18 -13.77 -28.03
N GLY A 17 -8.14 -13.37 -27.28
CA GLY A 17 -7.14 -12.37 -27.67
C GLY A 17 -7.36 -10.97 -27.09
N ASP A 18 -8.38 -10.79 -26.24
CA ASP A 18 -8.71 -9.49 -25.64
C ASP A 18 -8.27 -9.44 -24.18
N VAL A 19 -7.04 -8.95 -23.97
CA VAL A 19 -6.36 -8.91 -22.66
C VAL A 19 -6.61 -7.60 -21.89
N GLU A 20 -7.74 -6.91 -22.17
CA GLU A 20 -8.19 -5.80 -21.35
C GLU A 20 -8.42 -6.21 -19.88
N ASP A 21 -8.28 -5.25 -18.96
CA ASP A 21 -8.50 -5.45 -17.52
C ASP A 21 -7.64 -6.57 -16.89
N ARG A 22 -6.31 -6.50 -17.10
CA ARG A 22 -5.31 -7.46 -16.59
C ARG A 22 -5.58 -7.99 -15.16
N PRO A 23 -5.90 -7.17 -14.14
CA PRO A 23 -6.20 -7.70 -12.80
C PRO A 23 -7.36 -8.72 -12.81
N LEU A 24 -8.44 -8.46 -13.53
CA LEU A 24 -9.58 -9.37 -13.65
C LEU A 24 -9.20 -10.67 -14.36
N VAL A 25 -8.36 -10.59 -15.40
CA VAL A 25 -7.86 -11.77 -16.12
C VAL A 25 -7.02 -12.64 -15.19
N LEU A 26 -6.09 -12.05 -14.42
CA LEU A 26 -5.26 -12.77 -13.46
C LEU A 26 -6.09 -13.44 -12.36
N TRP A 27 -7.07 -12.73 -11.78
CA TRP A 27 -7.99 -13.32 -10.80
C TRP A 27 -8.83 -14.45 -11.40
N GLY A 28 -9.19 -14.36 -12.68
CA GLY A 28 -9.87 -15.43 -13.41
C GLY A 28 -8.97 -16.66 -13.54
N LEU A 29 -7.73 -16.45 -13.96
CA LEU A 29 -6.71 -17.50 -14.13
C LEU A 29 -6.43 -18.22 -12.81
N GLN A 30 -6.41 -17.52 -11.67
CA GLN A 30 -6.23 -18.15 -10.35
C GLN A 30 -7.19 -19.32 -10.11
N TYR A 31 -8.44 -19.21 -10.57
CA TYR A 31 -9.50 -20.18 -10.27
C TYR A 31 -9.91 -21.06 -11.47
N ASP A 32 -9.38 -20.81 -12.67
CA ASP A 32 -9.66 -21.58 -13.89
C ASP A 32 -8.41 -21.65 -14.79
N LEU A 33 -7.23 -21.90 -14.19
CA LEU A 33 -5.98 -22.09 -14.94
C LEU A 33 -6.02 -23.39 -15.74
N ARG A 34 -5.70 -23.33 -17.03
CA ARG A 34 -5.64 -24.50 -17.91
C ARG A 34 -4.24 -24.67 -18.51
N PRO A 35 -3.85 -25.90 -18.91
CA PRO A 35 -2.59 -26.13 -19.59
C PRO A 35 -2.38 -25.23 -20.83
N ASP A 36 -3.45 -24.96 -21.58
CA ASP A 36 -3.39 -24.14 -22.80
C ASP A 36 -3.26 -22.62 -22.53
N ASP A 37 -3.36 -22.17 -21.28
CA ASP A 37 -3.23 -20.74 -20.93
C ASP A 37 -1.76 -20.30 -20.76
N HIS A 38 -0.77 -21.17 -20.95
CA HIS A 38 0.64 -20.85 -20.66
C HIS A 38 1.15 -19.64 -21.43
N ASP A 39 0.85 -19.56 -22.73
CA ASP A 39 1.25 -18.42 -23.58
C ASP A 39 0.55 -17.12 -23.17
N LEU A 40 -0.71 -17.21 -22.73
CA LEU A 40 -1.43 -16.07 -22.17
C LEU A 40 -0.75 -15.60 -20.87
N VAL A 41 -0.40 -16.52 -19.96
CA VAL A 41 0.29 -16.19 -18.71
C VAL A 41 1.66 -15.57 -18.97
N ARG A 42 2.44 -16.10 -19.93
CA ARG A 42 3.71 -15.49 -20.37
C ARG A 42 3.51 -14.06 -20.89
N THR A 43 2.48 -13.84 -21.70
CA THR A 43 2.15 -12.51 -22.22
C THR A 43 1.82 -11.54 -21.08
N LEU A 44 1.00 -11.96 -20.11
CA LEU A 44 0.64 -11.14 -18.95
C LEU A 44 1.85 -10.85 -18.05
N ALA A 45 2.74 -11.83 -17.85
CA ALA A 45 3.97 -11.66 -17.07
C ALA A 45 4.97 -10.71 -17.74
N ALA A 46 5.10 -10.76 -19.07
CA ALA A 46 5.97 -9.85 -19.81
C ALA A 46 5.45 -8.41 -19.73
N ALA A 47 4.15 -8.21 -19.95
CA ALA A 47 3.52 -6.89 -19.81
C ALA A 47 3.63 -6.35 -18.37
N GLU A 48 3.53 -7.22 -17.37
CA GLU A 48 3.72 -6.83 -15.97
C GLU A 48 5.18 -6.42 -15.67
N ALA A 49 6.17 -7.13 -16.21
CA ALA A 49 7.57 -6.76 -16.05
C ALA A 49 7.89 -5.39 -16.68
N GLU A 50 7.36 -5.13 -17.88
CA GLU A 50 7.50 -3.85 -18.58
C GLU A 50 6.84 -2.72 -17.79
N ASP A 51 5.58 -2.89 -17.38
CA ASP A 51 4.87 -1.90 -16.56
C ASP A 51 5.60 -1.57 -15.26
N ARG A 52 6.20 -2.56 -14.59
CA ARG A 52 6.94 -2.33 -13.33
C ARG A 52 8.29 -1.66 -13.56
N ALA A 53 8.92 -1.85 -14.72
CA ALA A 53 10.17 -1.19 -15.07
C ALA A 53 9.96 0.31 -15.39
N ASP A 54 8.82 0.64 -15.98
CA ASP A 54 8.47 2.01 -16.40
C ASP A 54 7.65 2.77 -15.35
N ASP A 55 7.29 2.15 -14.22
CA ASP A 55 6.47 2.79 -13.18
C ASP A 55 7.26 3.86 -12.41
N ASP A 56 6.84 5.12 -12.54
CA ASP A 56 7.35 6.24 -11.74
C ASP A 56 7.11 6.02 -10.22
N PHE A 57 6.11 5.21 -9.87
CA PHE A 57 5.83 4.81 -8.50
C PHE A 57 6.29 3.37 -8.27
N GLN A 58 7.43 3.23 -7.60
CA GLN A 58 7.95 1.93 -7.20
C GLN A 58 6.88 1.20 -6.38
N GLY A 59 6.56 -0.03 -6.79
CA GLY A 59 5.60 -0.86 -6.09
C GLY A 59 5.69 -2.33 -6.49
N HIS A 60 5.61 -3.20 -5.49
CA HIS A 60 5.39 -4.63 -5.66
C HIS A 60 3.90 -4.93 -5.39
N THR A 61 3.20 -5.44 -6.40
CA THR A 61 1.72 -5.54 -6.39
C THR A 61 1.23 -6.99 -6.26
N GLU A 62 -0.05 -7.15 -5.90
CA GLU A 62 -0.72 -8.46 -5.96
C GLU A 62 -0.65 -9.05 -7.38
N GLU A 63 -0.77 -8.22 -8.43
CA GLU A 63 -0.70 -8.68 -9.81
C GLU A 63 0.67 -9.27 -10.16
N SER A 64 1.75 -8.59 -9.76
CA SER A 64 3.12 -9.08 -9.97
C SER A 64 3.33 -10.44 -9.29
N GLU A 65 2.80 -10.60 -8.08
CA GLU A 65 2.85 -11.86 -7.34
C GLU A 65 1.99 -12.95 -7.97
N LEU A 66 0.74 -12.65 -8.31
CA LEU A 66 -0.19 -13.62 -8.86
C LEU A 66 0.26 -14.09 -10.24
N VAL A 67 0.70 -13.19 -11.13
CA VAL A 67 1.19 -13.61 -12.45
C VAL A 67 2.45 -14.46 -12.34
N GLY A 68 3.34 -14.15 -11.39
CA GLY A 68 4.48 -14.99 -11.06
C GLY A 68 4.04 -16.39 -10.61
N PHE A 69 3.04 -16.49 -9.73
CA PHE A 69 2.53 -17.76 -9.24
C PHE A 69 1.86 -18.59 -10.32
N LEU A 70 1.10 -17.95 -11.22
CA LEU A 70 0.49 -18.62 -12.36
C LEU A 70 1.55 -19.14 -13.33
N LEU A 71 2.59 -18.34 -13.63
CA LEU A 71 3.69 -18.75 -14.51
C LEU A 71 4.48 -19.92 -13.92
N ALA A 72 4.85 -19.81 -12.65
CA ALA A 72 5.56 -20.84 -11.90
C ALA A 72 4.78 -22.18 -11.86
N SER A 73 3.46 -22.14 -11.94
CA SER A 73 2.60 -23.34 -11.89
C SER A 73 2.76 -24.25 -13.11
N TYR A 74 3.28 -23.74 -14.23
CA TYR A 74 3.59 -24.56 -15.41
C TYR A 74 4.90 -25.34 -15.26
N ARG A 75 5.80 -24.90 -14.36
CA ARG A 75 7.12 -25.53 -14.13
C ARG A 75 7.96 -25.69 -15.39
N ASP A 76 7.81 -24.78 -16.35
CA ASP A 76 8.65 -24.76 -17.54
C ASP A 76 9.95 -24.02 -17.22
N VAL A 77 11.09 -24.72 -17.31
CA VAL A 77 12.40 -24.17 -16.99
C VAL A 77 12.78 -22.98 -17.88
N THR A 78 12.18 -22.86 -19.07
CA THR A 78 12.45 -21.72 -19.97
C THR A 78 11.89 -20.40 -19.44
N ASP A 79 10.93 -20.44 -18.50
CA ASP A 79 10.34 -19.26 -17.86
C ASP A 79 11.29 -18.57 -16.87
N VAL A 80 12.46 -19.17 -16.57
CA VAL A 80 13.49 -18.59 -15.69
C VAL A 80 13.84 -17.15 -16.07
N TRP A 81 13.89 -16.83 -17.36
CA TRP A 81 14.27 -15.50 -17.84
C TRP A 81 13.16 -14.48 -17.61
N LEU A 82 11.90 -14.89 -17.79
CA LEU A 82 10.76 -14.03 -17.54
C LEU A 82 10.58 -13.75 -16.04
N HIS A 83 10.79 -14.76 -15.20
CA HIS A 83 10.87 -14.56 -13.75
C HIS A 83 12.04 -13.65 -13.34
N TRP A 84 13.18 -13.74 -14.03
CA TRP A 84 14.32 -12.87 -13.80
C TRP A 84 14.03 -11.41 -14.17
N ASP A 85 13.30 -11.18 -15.27
CA ASP A 85 12.90 -9.84 -15.69
C ASP A 85 11.89 -9.23 -14.70
N LEU A 86 10.88 -9.99 -14.27
CA LEU A 86 9.97 -9.54 -13.20
C LEU A 86 10.72 -9.18 -11.92
N LYS A 87 11.68 -10.01 -11.50
CA LYS A 87 12.47 -9.75 -10.29
C LYS A 87 13.27 -8.45 -10.41
N ARG A 88 13.82 -8.14 -11.58
CA ARG A 88 14.68 -6.97 -11.79
C ARG A 88 13.98 -5.71 -12.25
N ALA A 89 12.67 -5.76 -12.50
CA ALA A 89 11.91 -4.64 -13.07
C ALA A 89 12.16 -3.34 -12.29
N ASN A 90 12.09 -3.35 -10.96
CA ASN A 90 12.45 -2.21 -10.12
C ASN A 90 12.99 -2.62 -8.74
N PHE A 91 13.25 -1.65 -7.87
CA PHE A 91 13.74 -1.89 -6.51
C PHE A 91 12.78 -2.73 -5.65
N ASP A 92 11.48 -2.50 -5.79
CA ASP A 92 10.46 -3.17 -4.99
C ASP A 92 10.25 -4.61 -5.45
N THR A 93 10.29 -4.90 -6.76
CA THR A 93 10.29 -6.28 -7.24
C THR A 93 11.59 -7.00 -6.90
N TRP A 94 12.73 -6.30 -6.90
CA TRP A 94 14.01 -6.89 -6.50
C TRP A 94 13.96 -7.41 -5.07
N SER A 95 13.38 -6.59 -4.18
CA SER A 95 13.24 -6.86 -2.75
C SER A 95 12.07 -7.79 -2.42
N GLY A 96 10.93 -7.64 -3.10
CA GLY A 96 9.66 -8.27 -2.77
C GLY A 96 9.33 -9.53 -3.58
N TYR A 97 9.73 -9.61 -4.85
CA TYR A 97 9.49 -10.78 -5.68
C TYR A 97 10.42 -11.92 -5.26
N ASP A 98 9.82 -12.98 -4.72
CA ASP A 98 10.57 -14.12 -4.17
C ASP A 98 11.51 -14.74 -5.21
N VAL A 99 12.74 -15.10 -4.79
CA VAL A 99 13.73 -15.69 -5.70
C VAL A 99 13.32 -17.10 -6.16
N GLU A 100 12.49 -17.77 -5.38
CA GLU A 100 11.97 -19.11 -5.65
C GLU A 100 11.10 -19.18 -6.92
N TYR A 101 10.52 -18.06 -7.37
CA TYR A 101 9.87 -17.98 -8.68
C TYR A 101 10.84 -18.35 -9.82
N VAL A 102 12.08 -17.87 -9.75
CA VAL A 102 13.11 -18.09 -10.79
C VAL A 102 13.45 -19.58 -10.91
N VAL A 103 13.33 -20.35 -9.83
CA VAL A 103 13.64 -21.78 -9.79
C VAL A 103 12.38 -22.66 -9.71
N ALA A 104 11.22 -22.15 -10.13
CA ALA A 104 9.94 -22.85 -9.94
C ALA A 104 9.83 -24.22 -10.63
N ALA A 105 10.59 -24.45 -11.71
CA ALA A 105 10.71 -25.75 -12.37
C ALA A 105 11.45 -26.79 -11.49
N GLY A 106 12.26 -26.34 -10.55
CA GLY A 106 13.14 -27.14 -9.69
C GLY A 106 14.53 -26.52 -9.63
N VAL A 107 15.21 -26.55 -8.49
CA VAL A 107 16.50 -25.87 -8.31
C VAL A 107 17.56 -26.50 -9.20
N ALA A 108 17.68 -27.82 -9.17
CA ALA A 108 18.69 -28.53 -9.97
C ALA A 108 18.49 -28.32 -11.48
N GLU A 109 17.26 -28.49 -11.96
CA GLU A 109 16.89 -28.35 -13.37
C GLU A 109 17.13 -26.92 -13.86
N THR A 110 16.72 -25.92 -13.08
CA THR A 110 16.93 -24.50 -13.42
C THR A 110 18.41 -24.16 -13.48
N LEU A 111 19.21 -24.59 -12.49
CA LEU A 111 20.65 -24.33 -12.48
C LEU A 111 21.37 -25.00 -13.65
N GLU A 112 20.97 -26.21 -14.03
CA GLU A 112 21.51 -26.90 -15.20
C GLU A 112 21.19 -26.12 -16.48
N PHE A 113 19.92 -25.75 -16.68
CA PHE A 113 19.46 -24.98 -17.82
C PHE A 113 20.18 -23.62 -17.94
N VAL A 114 20.27 -22.86 -16.84
CA VAL A 114 20.95 -21.57 -16.84
C VAL A 114 22.43 -21.72 -17.16
N ARG A 115 23.14 -22.69 -16.56
CA ARG A 115 24.57 -22.91 -16.86
C ARG A 115 24.82 -23.26 -18.34
N ALA A 116 23.89 -23.96 -18.96
CA ALA A 116 23.96 -24.35 -20.37
C ALA A 116 23.54 -23.24 -21.35
N SER A 117 22.99 -22.12 -20.84
CA SER A 117 22.48 -21.02 -21.66
C SER A 117 23.56 -20.01 -22.05
N ASP A 118 23.41 -19.42 -23.24
CA ASP A 118 24.21 -18.27 -23.72
C ASP A 118 23.56 -16.91 -23.35
N HIS A 119 22.53 -16.91 -22.49
CA HIS A 119 21.83 -15.69 -22.09
C HIS A 119 22.80 -14.69 -21.40
N PRO A 120 22.77 -13.39 -21.76
CA PRO A 120 23.72 -12.41 -21.23
C PRO A 120 23.67 -12.26 -19.70
N GLU A 121 22.51 -12.52 -19.10
CA GLU A 121 22.28 -12.44 -17.65
C GLU A 121 22.61 -13.73 -16.89
N ARG A 122 23.16 -14.75 -17.56
CA ARG A 122 23.44 -16.07 -16.96
C ARG A 122 24.16 -15.95 -15.62
N ASP A 123 25.28 -15.21 -15.59
CA ASP A 123 26.13 -15.15 -14.42
C ASP A 123 25.45 -14.45 -13.25
N ALA A 124 24.66 -13.40 -13.52
CA ALA A 124 23.87 -12.69 -12.52
C ALA A 124 22.76 -13.56 -11.92
N VAL A 125 22.09 -14.38 -12.74
CA VAL A 125 21.11 -15.36 -12.26
C VAL A 125 21.79 -16.42 -11.38
N LEU A 126 22.91 -17.00 -11.83
CA LEU A 126 23.63 -18.01 -11.06
C LEU A 126 24.13 -17.49 -9.71
N GLU A 127 24.62 -16.25 -9.67
CA GLU A 127 24.99 -15.59 -8.42
C GLU A 127 23.78 -15.44 -7.49
N ARG A 128 22.64 -14.99 -8.01
CA ARG A 128 21.44 -14.78 -7.19
C ARG A 128 20.87 -16.08 -6.61
N LEU A 129 21.05 -17.20 -7.33
CA LEU A 129 20.54 -18.51 -6.97
C LEU A 129 21.48 -19.35 -6.09
N ALA A 130 22.69 -18.85 -5.78
CA ALA A 130 23.73 -19.63 -5.11
C ALA A 130 23.28 -20.29 -3.78
N ASP A 131 22.39 -19.62 -3.04
CA ASP A 131 21.93 -20.06 -1.71
C ASP A 131 20.50 -20.63 -1.72
N VAL A 132 19.86 -20.81 -2.88
CA VAL A 132 18.48 -21.29 -2.96
C VAL A 132 18.45 -22.82 -2.93
N GLY A 133 17.77 -23.40 -1.93
CA GLY A 133 17.63 -24.85 -1.76
C GLY A 133 16.25 -25.40 -2.12
N GLU A 134 16.18 -26.70 -2.43
CA GLU A 134 14.91 -27.41 -2.71
C GLU A 134 13.91 -27.36 -1.54
N VAL A 135 14.41 -27.35 -0.31
CA VAL A 135 13.57 -27.24 0.90
C VAL A 135 12.91 -25.87 0.98
N ASP A 136 13.63 -24.82 0.59
CA ASP A 136 13.11 -23.45 0.57
C ASP A 136 12.06 -23.31 -0.53
N LEU A 137 12.32 -23.84 -1.73
CA LEU A 137 11.36 -23.91 -2.82
C LEU A 137 10.06 -24.65 -2.40
N ALA A 138 10.18 -25.81 -1.73
CA ALA A 138 9.02 -26.55 -1.25
C ALA A 138 8.24 -25.83 -0.12
N ARG A 139 8.92 -25.04 0.72
CA ARG A 139 8.27 -24.19 1.73
C ARG A 139 7.56 -23.01 1.07
N TRP A 140 8.22 -22.40 0.10
CA TRP A 140 7.70 -21.30 -0.68
C TRP A 140 6.41 -21.70 -1.42
N TRP A 141 6.39 -22.86 -2.08
CA TRP A 141 5.19 -23.38 -2.76
C TRP A 141 3.99 -23.48 -1.81
N ARG A 142 4.18 -24.05 -0.61
CA ARG A 142 3.13 -24.16 0.41
C ARG A 142 2.62 -22.80 0.85
N ARG A 143 3.52 -21.82 1.03
CA ARG A 143 3.16 -20.44 1.36
C ARG A 143 2.35 -19.80 0.23
N LYS A 144 2.78 -19.91 -1.03
CA LYS A 144 2.06 -19.31 -2.17
C LYS A 144 0.70 -19.95 -2.40
N GLN A 145 0.57 -21.27 -2.25
CA GLN A 145 -0.73 -21.95 -2.33
C GLN A 145 -1.70 -21.50 -1.24
N SER A 146 -1.20 -21.11 -0.06
CA SER A 146 -2.05 -20.53 0.99
C SER A 146 -2.44 -19.07 0.71
N TRP A 147 -1.63 -18.34 -0.05
CA TRP A 147 -1.91 -16.95 -0.43
C TRP A 147 -2.82 -16.87 -1.66
N PHE A 148 -2.67 -17.81 -2.59
CA PHE A 148 -3.45 -17.93 -3.83
C PHE A 148 -4.17 -19.29 -3.86
N PRO A 149 -5.24 -19.45 -3.07
CA PRO A 149 -6.01 -20.68 -3.06
C PRO A 149 -6.71 -20.91 -4.42
N ALA A 150 -6.89 -22.18 -4.78
CA ALA A 150 -7.54 -22.56 -6.03
C ALA A 150 -9.08 -22.50 -5.99
N ASP A 151 -9.68 -22.58 -4.79
CA ASP A 151 -11.12 -22.39 -4.60
C ASP A 151 -11.40 -20.96 -4.12
N PRO A 152 -12.26 -20.19 -4.81
CA PRO A 152 -12.69 -18.87 -4.34
C PRO A 152 -13.30 -18.85 -2.94
N ALA A 153 -13.83 -19.98 -2.45
CA ALA A 153 -14.38 -20.11 -1.10
C ALA A 153 -13.30 -20.14 -0.01
N ASP A 154 -12.08 -20.56 -0.36
CA ASP A 154 -10.92 -20.61 0.55
C ASP A 154 -10.15 -19.28 0.59
N GLU A 155 -10.52 -18.33 -0.26
CA GLU A 155 -9.88 -17.02 -0.34
C GLU A 155 -10.10 -16.19 0.93
N ASN A 156 -9.06 -15.46 1.33
CA ASN A 156 -9.13 -14.60 2.51
C ASN A 156 -10.15 -13.47 2.25
N PRO A 157 -11.14 -13.26 3.14
CA PRO A 157 -12.08 -12.14 2.99
C PRO A 157 -11.40 -10.78 2.81
N LEU A 158 -10.20 -10.58 3.34
CA LEU A 158 -9.42 -9.37 3.11
C LEU A 158 -8.99 -9.22 1.64
N THR A 159 -8.57 -10.30 0.98
CA THR A 159 -8.29 -10.31 -0.46
C THR A 159 -9.52 -9.88 -1.26
N TRP A 160 -10.71 -10.40 -0.91
CA TRP A 160 -11.94 -9.98 -1.56
C TRP A 160 -12.31 -8.52 -1.31
N SER A 161 -12.00 -7.99 -0.12
CA SER A 161 -12.15 -6.57 0.19
C SER A 161 -11.27 -5.73 -0.74
N ASP A 162 -9.99 -6.07 -0.83
CA ASP A 162 -9.00 -5.30 -1.60
C ASP A 162 -9.32 -5.31 -3.10
N ARG A 163 -9.66 -6.48 -3.66
CA ARG A 163 -10.10 -6.62 -5.05
C ARG A 163 -11.38 -5.85 -5.35
N ALA A 164 -12.36 -5.86 -4.44
CA ALA A 164 -13.58 -5.09 -4.61
C ALA A 164 -13.32 -3.57 -4.56
N ALA A 165 -12.43 -3.11 -3.67
CA ALA A 165 -12.05 -1.72 -3.55
C ALA A 165 -11.37 -1.22 -4.84
N ARG A 166 -10.46 -2.03 -5.41
CA ARG A 166 -9.78 -1.73 -6.68
C ARG A 166 -10.74 -1.53 -7.84
N LEU A 167 -11.86 -2.24 -7.85
CA LEU A 167 -12.93 -2.09 -8.85
C LEU A 167 -13.88 -0.91 -8.55
N GLY A 168 -13.58 -0.06 -7.57
CA GLY A 168 -14.48 1.02 -7.12
C GLY A 168 -15.73 0.53 -6.40
N ARG A 169 -15.81 -0.75 -6.02
CA ARG A 169 -16.99 -1.38 -5.41
C ARG A 169 -16.91 -1.30 -3.88
N HIS A 170 -16.88 -0.08 -3.35
CA HIS A 170 -16.55 0.18 -1.94
C HIS A 170 -17.54 -0.48 -0.96
N ALA A 171 -18.82 -0.62 -1.34
CA ALA A 171 -19.82 -1.30 -0.52
C ALA A 171 -19.57 -2.81 -0.40
N ASP A 172 -19.16 -3.45 -1.49
CA ASP A 172 -18.76 -4.87 -1.47
C ASP A 172 -17.47 -5.04 -0.66
N ALA A 173 -16.49 -4.14 -0.87
CA ALA A 173 -15.24 -4.16 -0.12
C ALA A 173 -15.50 -4.07 1.39
N ARG A 174 -16.39 -3.15 1.80
CA ARG A 174 -16.81 -3.03 3.19
C ARG A 174 -17.43 -4.31 3.73
N THR A 175 -18.32 -4.95 2.97
CA THR A 175 -18.97 -6.21 3.40
C THR A 175 -17.93 -7.30 3.66
N TRP A 176 -16.92 -7.41 2.80
CA TRP A 176 -15.84 -8.38 2.97
C TRP A 176 -14.91 -8.05 4.13
N LEU A 177 -14.61 -6.77 4.36
CA LEU A 177 -13.83 -6.34 5.52
C LEU A 177 -14.56 -6.62 6.84
N ASP A 178 -15.87 -6.38 6.88
CA ASP A 178 -16.70 -6.69 8.05
C ASP A 178 -16.66 -8.21 8.33
N LEU A 179 -16.81 -9.05 7.29
CA LEU A 179 -16.67 -10.51 7.40
C LEU A 179 -15.27 -10.92 7.87
N TRP A 180 -14.22 -10.32 7.32
CA TRP A 180 -12.84 -10.58 7.73
C TRP A 180 -12.64 -10.33 9.22
N SER A 181 -13.23 -9.24 9.73
CA SER A 181 -13.09 -8.80 11.12
C SER A 181 -13.96 -9.58 12.11
N GLN A 182 -14.97 -10.31 11.63
CA GLN A 182 -15.96 -10.96 12.47
C GLN A 182 -15.32 -12.01 13.38
N GLY A 183 -15.53 -11.86 14.70
CA GLY A 183 -15.02 -12.80 15.70
C GLY A 183 -13.50 -12.72 15.94
N ARG A 184 -12.78 -11.80 15.29
CA ARG A 184 -11.37 -11.55 15.57
C ARG A 184 -11.18 -10.71 16.82
N ASP A 185 -10.12 -11.01 17.56
CA ASP A 185 -9.67 -10.16 18.65
C ASP A 185 -9.20 -8.79 18.15
N ARG A 186 -9.56 -7.73 18.88
CA ARG A 186 -9.13 -6.35 18.62
C ARG A 186 -7.71 -6.11 19.14
N ASN A 187 -6.75 -6.89 18.66
CA ASN A 187 -5.33 -6.72 18.94
C ASN A 187 -4.69 -5.68 17.99
N GLU A 188 -3.42 -5.33 18.24
CA GLU A 188 -2.68 -4.32 17.48
C GLU A 188 -2.67 -4.59 15.97
N GLU A 189 -2.48 -5.85 15.57
CA GLU A 189 -2.44 -6.27 14.17
C GLU A 189 -3.82 -6.08 13.49
N THR A 190 -4.88 -6.65 14.07
CA THR A 190 -6.24 -6.55 13.54
C THR A 190 -6.67 -5.09 13.41
N LEU A 191 -6.41 -4.28 14.44
CA LEU A 191 -6.80 -2.87 14.44
C LEU A 191 -6.00 -2.04 13.42
N THR A 192 -4.73 -2.36 13.20
CA THR A 192 -3.89 -1.71 12.18
C THR A 192 -4.46 -1.95 10.78
N VAL A 193 -4.83 -3.21 10.48
CA VAL A 193 -5.47 -3.57 9.21
C VAL A 193 -6.81 -2.85 9.05
N LEU A 194 -7.68 -2.90 10.08
CA LEU A 194 -8.98 -2.23 10.04
C LEU A 194 -8.85 -0.73 9.79
N ARG A 195 -7.96 -0.05 10.53
CA ARG A 195 -7.73 1.40 10.34
C ARG A 195 -7.31 1.70 8.90
N GLY A 196 -6.33 0.95 8.37
CA GLY A 196 -5.85 1.13 7.00
C GLY A 196 -6.97 0.95 5.98
N ARG A 197 -7.65 -0.19 6.02
CA ARG A 197 -8.69 -0.51 5.04
C ARG A 197 -9.92 0.38 5.13
N TYR A 198 -10.34 0.79 6.33
CA TYR A 198 -11.38 1.81 6.45
C TYR A 198 -10.95 3.15 5.87
N ALA A 199 -9.69 3.55 6.04
CA ALA A 199 -9.17 4.78 5.44
C ALA A 199 -9.13 4.68 3.90
N ASP A 200 -8.68 3.56 3.34
CA ASP A 200 -8.64 3.30 1.89
C ASP A 200 -10.05 3.36 1.26
N LEU A 201 -11.09 2.95 2.01
CA LEU A 201 -12.49 3.02 1.60
C LEU A 201 -13.14 4.40 1.84
N GLY A 202 -12.42 5.37 2.41
CA GLY A 202 -12.95 6.68 2.81
C GLY A 202 -13.84 6.64 4.06
N ALA A 203 -13.94 5.50 4.75
CA ALA A 203 -14.70 5.31 5.98
C ALA A 203 -13.93 5.83 7.21
N HIS A 204 -13.62 7.13 7.20
CA HIS A 204 -12.74 7.74 8.20
C HIS A 204 -13.30 7.73 9.62
N ALA A 205 -14.63 7.66 9.78
CA ALA A 205 -15.23 7.57 11.10
C ALA A 205 -14.89 6.26 11.82
N GLU A 206 -14.88 5.15 11.08
CA GLU A 206 -14.49 3.82 11.53
C GLU A 206 -12.98 3.65 11.62
N ALA A 207 -12.22 4.25 10.71
CA ALA A 207 -10.76 4.33 10.82
C ALA A 207 -10.34 5.02 12.12
N ALA A 208 -11.01 6.13 12.48
CA ALA A 208 -10.80 6.81 13.76
C ALA A 208 -11.18 5.94 14.97
N ALA A 209 -12.27 5.16 14.88
CA ALA A 209 -12.66 4.23 15.94
C ALA A 209 -11.58 3.15 16.16
N ALA A 210 -11.06 2.54 15.09
CA ALA A 210 -9.96 1.58 15.19
C ALA A 210 -8.67 2.23 15.73
N GLN A 211 -8.34 3.46 15.29
CA GLN A 211 -7.17 4.19 15.77
C GLN A 211 -7.27 4.59 17.24
N ARG A 212 -8.47 4.85 17.76
CA ARG A 212 -8.69 5.10 19.18
C ARG A 212 -8.37 3.87 20.02
N ASP A 213 -8.78 2.69 19.58
CA ASP A 213 -8.45 1.44 20.27
C ASP A 213 -6.94 1.14 20.18
N LEU A 214 -6.29 1.49 19.05
CA LEU A 214 -4.83 1.36 18.89
C LEU A 214 -4.02 2.18 19.90
N LEU A 215 -4.59 3.24 20.49
CA LEU A 215 -3.89 4.03 21.50
C LEU A 215 -3.47 3.19 22.71
N ALA A 216 -4.21 2.13 23.03
CA ALA A 216 -3.89 1.23 24.14
C ALA A 216 -2.56 0.46 23.93
N PHE A 217 -2.05 0.40 22.69
CA PHE A 217 -0.80 -0.29 22.35
C PHE A 217 0.40 0.66 22.21
N ALA A 218 0.20 1.97 22.39
CA ALA A 218 1.30 2.93 22.39
C ALA A 218 2.25 2.69 23.57
N ARG A 219 3.56 2.62 23.30
CA ARG A 219 4.57 2.18 24.29
C ARG A 219 5.29 3.33 24.98
N ASP A 220 5.33 4.49 24.36
CA ASP A 220 6.04 5.67 24.83
C ASP A 220 5.33 6.97 24.37
N ALA A 221 5.87 8.11 24.80
CA ALA A 221 5.34 9.43 24.46
C ALA A 221 5.32 9.68 22.93
N TRP A 222 6.35 9.20 22.22
CA TRP A 222 6.45 9.32 20.76
C TRP A 222 5.34 8.53 20.06
N GLY A 223 5.17 7.26 20.41
CA GLY A 223 4.14 6.38 19.89
C GLY A 223 2.74 6.91 20.20
N THR A 224 2.55 7.44 21.40
CA THR A 224 1.29 8.07 21.83
C THR A 224 0.97 9.29 20.98
N ALA A 225 1.93 10.22 20.83
CA ALA A 225 1.77 11.40 20.00
C ALA A 225 1.52 11.04 18.52
N SER A 226 2.24 10.07 17.97
CA SER A 226 2.06 9.59 16.59
C SER A 226 0.66 9.00 16.36
N ALA A 227 0.17 8.19 17.31
CA ALA A 227 -1.16 7.60 17.27
C ALA A 227 -2.27 8.66 17.40
N LEU A 228 -2.12 9.63 18.32
CA LEU A 228 -3.07 10.73 18.51
C LEU A 228 -3.15 11.66 17.29
N LYS A 229 -2.02 11.97 16.68
CA LYS A 229 -1.98 12.71 15.41
C LYS A 229 -2.72 11.96 14.30
N THR A 230 -2.52 10.64 14.21
CA THR A 230 -3.23 9.80 13.23
C THR A 230 -4.73 9.75 13.52
N LEU A 231 -5.13 9.70 14.80
CA LEU A 231 -6.53 9.82 15.20
C LEU A 231 -7.13 11.15 14.76
N ALA A 232 -6.44 12.26 15.02
CA ALA A 232 -6.89 13.60 14.64
C ALA A 232 -7.15 13.72 13.13
N ARG A 233 -6.26 13.17 12.30
CA ARG A 233 -6.44 13.11 10.84
C ARG A 233 -7.76 12.43 10.48
N HIS A 234 -8.02 11.23 11.00
CA HIS A 234 -9.23 10.50 10.67
C HIS A 234 -10.49 11.17 11.21
N GLU A 235 -10.44 11.77 12.41
CA GLU A 235 -11.57 12.54 12.94
C GLU A 235 -11.87 13.78 12.08
N ARG A 236 -10.84 14.48 11.61
CA ARG A 236 -10.99 15.63 10.71
C ARG A 236 -11.60 15.21 9.38
N LEU A 237 -11.07 14.16 8.75
CA LEU A 237 -11.60 13.65 7.48
C LEU A 237 -13.03 13.08 7.61
N ALA A 238 -13.43 12.66 8.82
CA ALA A 238 -14.82 12.30 9.13
C ALA A 238 -15.72 13.51 9.43
N GLY A 239 -15.20 14.75 9.36
CA GLY A 239 -15.93 15.98 9.67
C GLY A 239 -16.14 16.24 11.17
N ARG A 240 -15.52 15.45 12.05
CA ARG A 240 -15.64 15.54 13.52
C ARG A 240 -14.54 16.46 14.07
N HIS A 241 -14.60 17.74 13.68
CA HIS A 241 -13.54 18.72 13.94
C HIS A 241 -13.23 18.93 15.43
N ASP A 242 -14.23 18.90 16.32
CA ASP A 242 -14.00 19.01 17.77
C ASP A 242 -13.24 17.79 18.33
N ALA A 243 -13.55 16.58 17.82
CA ALA A 243 -12.83 15.37 18.19
C ALA A 243 -11.39 15.39 17.66
N ALA A 244 -11.19 15.90 16.44
CA ALA A 244 -9.85 16.10 15.87
C ALA A 244 -9.02 17.07 16.72
N TRP A 245 -9.63 18.17 17.16
CA TRP A 245 -9.00 19.14 18.05
C TRP A 245 -8.62 18.52 19.40
N SER A 246 -9.53 17.78 20.02
CA SER A 246 -9.24 17.07 21.28
C SER A 246 -8.05 16.12 21.11
N ALA A 247 -7.99 15.37 20.02
CA ALA A 247 -6.86 14.47 19.76
C ALA A 247 -5.54 15.25 19.53
N LEU A 248 -5.56 16.42 18.88
CA LEU A 248 -4.38 17.28 18.72
C LEU A 248 -3.95 17.93 20.04
N TRP A 249 -4.88 18.24 20.92
CA TRP A 249 -4.58 18.72 22.26
C TRP A 249 -3.85 17.65 23.08
N ASP A 250 -4.37 16.42 23.08
CA ASP A 250 -3.72 15.29 23.75
C ASP A 250 -2.37 14.94 23.09
N CYS A 251 -2.27 15.09 21.77
CA CYS A 251 -1.01 14.92 21.03
C CYS A 251 0.05 15.92 21.52
N ALA A 252 -0.32 17.19 21.70
CA ALA A 252 0.58 18.21 22.23
C ALA A 252 1.05 17.88 23.65
N ALA A 253 0.16 17.35 24.49
CA ALA A 253 0.51 16.91 25.83
C ALA A 253 1.54 15.77 25.81
N ALA A 254 1.36 14.77 24.94
CA ALA A 254 2.33 13.69 24.77
C ALA A 254 3.68 14.19 24.18
N LEU A 255 3.64 15.14 23.25
CA LEU A 255 4.85 15.74 22.67
C LEU A 255 5.68 16.55 23.68
N ALA A 256 5.08 17.02 24.78
CA ALA A 256 5.82 17.72 25.83
C ALA A 256 6.92 16.86 26.46
N ASP A 257 6.75 15.53 26.46
CA ASP A 257 7.71 14.56 26.97
C ASP A 257 8.67 14.03 25.89
N VAL A 258 8.60 14.55 24.65
CA VAL A 258 9.45 14.15 23.53
C VAL A 258 10.51 15.25 23.28
N PRO A 259 11.80 15.00 23.56
CA PRO A 259 12.86 15.97 23.28
C PRO A 259 12.92 16.32 21.79
N GLU A 260 13.14 17.61 21.49
CA GLU A 260 13.40 18.11 20.13
C GLU A 260 12.32 17.71 19.10
N TRP A 261 11.08 17.45 19.54
CA TRP A 261 10.03 16.91 18.69
C TRP A 261 9.75 17.73 17.42
N ARG A 262 10.03 19.04 17.46
CA ARG A 262 9.89 19.99 16.35
C ARG A 262 10.85 19.73 15.20
N GLU A 263 12.03 19.18 15.48
CA GLU A 263 13.06 18.90 14.46
C GLU A 263 12.74 17.64 13.65
N PHE A 264 11.89 16.76 14.19
CA PHE A 264 11.54 15.51 13.56
C PHE A 264 10.26 15.57 12.71
N GLY A 265 10.09 14.55 11.86
CA GLY A 265 8.90 14.43 11.01
C GLY A 265 7.59 14.37 11.80
N LEU A 266 7.62 13.89 13.05
CA LEU A 266 6.43 13.89 13.92
C LEU A 266 5.93 15.31 14.21
N GLY A 267 6.82 16.26 14.51
CA GLY A 267 6.45 17.65 14.73
C GLY A 267 5.91 18.33 13.47
N ARG A 268 6.53 18.07 12.31
CA ARG A 268 6.03 18.57 11.02
C ARG A 268 4.63 18.06 10.71
N HIS A 269 4.37 16.77 10.91
CA HIS A 269 3.04 16.21 10.70
C HIS A 269 2.01 16.69 11.75
N TYR A 270 2.43 17.00 12.98
CA TYR A 270 1.55 17.61 13.98
C TYR A 270 1.09 19.02 13.55
N ALA A 271 2.05 19.86 13.12
CA ALA A 271 1.73 21.19 12.58
C ALA A 271 0.86 21.11 11.32
N GLU A 272 1.14 20.16 10.43
CA GLU A 272 0.31 19.91 9.25
C GLU A 272 -1.13 19.61 9.60
N GLU A 273 -1.40 18.72 10.56
CA GLU A 273 -2.77 18.40 10.96
C GLU A 273 -3.49 19.57 11.65
N LEU A 274 -2.76 20.44 12.37
CA LEU A 274 -3.34 21.68 12.90
C LEU A 274 -3.73 22.66 11.79
N PHE A 275 -2.87 22.89 10.79
CA PHE A 275 -3.21 23.72 9.63
C PHE A 275 -4.36 23.11 8.82
N ALA A 276 -4.36 21.79 8.62
CA ALA A 276 -5.44 21.10 7.93
C ALA A 276 -6.77 21.23 8.69
N LEU A 277 -6.74 21.12 10.02
CA LEU A 277 -7.92 21.36 10.85
C LEU A 277 -8.39 22.81 10.76
N ALA A 278 -7.48 23.79 10.78
CA ALA A 278 -7.83 25.20 10.61
C ALA A 278 -8.49 25.47 9.24
N ARG A 279 -7.99 24.81 8.18
CA ARG A 279 -8.56 24.90 6.83
C ARG A 279 -9.95 24.27 6.75
N ASP A 280 -10.20 23.17 7.45
CA ASP A 280 -11.45 22.40 7.30
C ASP A 280 -12.54 22.83 8.32
N ALA A 281 -12.16 23.18 9.55
CA ALA A 281 -13.06 23.64 10.61
C ALA A 281 -13.62 25.05 10.37
N SER A 282 -14.61 25.46 11.15
CA SER A 282 -15.24 26.80 11.04
C SER A 282 -15.20 27.55 12.36
N GLY A 283 -15.38 28.88 12.30
CA GLY A 283 -15.50 29.73 13.48
C GLY A 283 -14.23 29.77 14.34
N ASP A 284 -14.43 29.84 15.66
CA ASP A 284 -13.33 29.99 16.62
C ASP A 284 -12.37 28.80 16.61
N LEU A 285 -12.86 27.60 16.28
CA LEU A 285 -12.02 26.41 16.20
C LEU A 285 -10.98 26.55 15.08
N ALA A 286 -11.37 27.07 13.92
CA ALA A 286 -10.47 27.29 12.80
C ALA A 286 -9.34 28.26 13.17
N ARG A 287 -9.70 29.38 13.81
CA ARG A 287 -8.75 30.38 14.28
C ARG A 287 -7.80 29.80 15.35
N THR A 288 -8.36 29.09 16.33
CA THR A 288 -7.59 28.50 17.43
C THR A 288 -6.58 27.49 16.91
N ALA A 289 -7.01 26.58 16.03
CA ALA A 289 -6.12 25.59 15.42
C ALA A 289 -4.98 26.26 14.62
N PHE A 290 -5.28 27.33 13.87
CA PHE A 290 -4.28 28.07 13.13
C PHE A 290 -3.26 28.74 14.05
N GLU A 291 -3.70 29.46 15.07
CA GLU A 291 -2.81 30.14 16.03
C GLU A 291 -1.95 29.14 16.80
N THR A 292 -2.47 27.95 17.09
CA THR A 292 -1.70 26.87 17.71
C THR A 292 -0.64 26.31 16.75
N ALA A 293 -0.98 26.12 15.46
CA ALA A 293 -0.01 25.71 14.44
C ALA A 293 1.11 26.74 14.28
N ASP A 294 0.76 28.02 14.19
CA ASP A 294 1.69 29.13 14.06
C ASP A 294 2.63 29.23 15.28
N ARG A 295 2.08 29.11 16.49
CA ARG A 295 2.87 29.15 17.74
C ARG A 295 3.73 27.90 17.95
N ALA A 296 3.39 26.78 17.34
CA ALA A 296 4.22 25.57 17.41
C ALA A 296 5.62 25.81 16.82
N ASP A 297 5.72 26.72 15.85
CA ASP A 297 6.96 27.19 15.21
C ASP A 297 7.86 26.04 14.76
N VAL A 298 7.28 25.11 14.00
CA VAL A 298 7.97 23.92 13.51
C VAL A 298 8.74 24.26 12.23
N PRO A 299 10.08 24.08 12.20
CA PRO A 299 10.88 24.41 11.04
C PRO A 299 10.73 23.39 9.90
N GLY A 300 11.11 23.79 8.69
CA GLY A 300 11.24 22.88 7.54
C GLY A 300 9.92 22.27 7.09
N LEU A 301 8.81 23.02 7.15
CA LEU A 301 7.52 22.56 6.62
C LEU A 301 7.64 22.30 5.11
N ALA A 302 7.16 21.14 4.67
CA ALA A 302 7.16 20.76 3.27
C ALA A 302 6.20 21.63 2.45
N LEU A 303 6.39 21.68 1.12
CA LEU A 303 5.52 22.44 0.21
C LEU A 303 4.04 22.10 0.37
N VAL A 304 3.71 20.82 0.56
CA VAL A 304 2.33 20.37 0.78
C VAL A 304 1.73 21.00 2.04
N THR A 305 2.48 21.02 3.15
CA THR A 305 2.07 21.62 4.41
C THR A 305 1.93 23.14 4.28
N LEU A 306 2.84 23.82 3.57
CA LEU A 306 2.79 25.26 3.34
C LEU A 306 1.61 25.69 2.46
N ARG A 307 1.21 24.86 1.50
CA ARG A 307 -0.03 25.06 0.73
C ARG A 307 -1.25 25.02 1.65
N ILE A 308 -1.35 24.00 2.51
CA ILE A 308 -2.43 23.89 3.50
C ILE A 308 -2.42 25.09 4.47
N ALA A 309 -1.24 25.50 4.95
CA ALA A 309 -1.09 26.63 5.84
C ALA A 309 -1.52 27.96 5.19
N ALA A 310 -1.18 28.19 3.92
CA ALA A 310 -1.61 29.37 3.18
C ALA A 310 -3.13 29.42 2.98
N ASP A 311 -3.76 28.28 2.68
CA ASP A 311 -5.22 28.19 2.56
C ASP A 311 -5.90 28.45 3.91
N ALA A 312 -5.36 27.87 4.99
CA ALA A 312 -5.85 28.11 6.34
C ALA A 312 -5.70 29.58 6.75
N ALA A 313 -4.53 30.18 6.49
CA ALA A 313 -4.20 31.58 6.78
C ALA A 313 -5.18 32.55 6.10
N ALA A 314 -5.44 32.33 4.80
CA ALA A 314 -6.42 33.11 4.04
C ALA A 314 -7.84 32.93 4.59
N LYS A 315 -8.22 31.71 4.96
CA LYS A 315 -9.54 31.42 5.54
C LYS A 315 -9.76 32.13 6.88
N VAL A 316 -8.77 32.13 7.77
CA VAL A 316 -8.90 32.74 9.12
C VAL A 316 -8.56 34.23 9.13
N GLY A 317 -7.93 34.76 8.07
CA GLY A 317 -7.51 36.15 7.94
C GLY A 317 -6.27 36.50 8.78
N LEU A 318 -5.36 35.55 9.01
CA LEU A 318 -4.17 35.73 9.83
C LEU A 318 -2.91 35.32 9.06
N ARG A 319 -1.86 36.14 9.12
CA ARG A 319 -0.52 35.84 8.54
C ARG A 319 -0.55 35.36 7.07
N GLU A 320 -1.52 35.83 6.30
CA GLU A 320 -1.75 35.41 4.92
C GLU A 320 -0.53 35.63 4.01
N GLU A 321 0.05 36.83 4.06
CA GLU A 321 1.25 37.18 3.27
C GLU A 321 2.47 36.33 3.67
N HIS A 322 2.61 36.03 4.96
CA HIS A 322 3.70 35.22 5.48
C HIS A 322 3.67 33.79 4.91
N TYR A 323 2.54 33.09 5.03
CA TYR A 323 2.43 31.71 4.54
C TYR A 323 2.38 31.61 3.02
N ARG A 324 1.83 32.62 2.32
CA ARG A 324 1.95 32.72 0.86
C ARG A 324 3.41 32.81 0.42
N THR A 325 4.17 33.72 1.03
CA THR A 325 5.59 33.91 0.69
C THR A 325 6.42 32.66 0.98
N ALA A 326 6.19 32.02 2.14
CA ALA A 326 6.88 30.79 2.49
C ALA A 326 6.59 29.65 1.50
N ARG A 327 5.32 29.48 1.11
CA ARG A 327 4.90 28.51 0.09
C ARG A 327 5.59 28.76 -1.25
N ASP A 328 5.62 30.01 -1.71
CA ASP A 328 6.19 30.36 -3.02
C ASP A 328 7.71 30.18 -3.05
N ALA A 329 8.39 30.52 -1.94
CA ALA A 329 9.82 30.27 -1.79
C ALA A 329 10.15 28.76 -1.81
N GLU A 330 9.35 27.95 -1.11
CA GLU A 330 9.54 26.49 -1.09
C GLU A 330 9.21 25.84 -2.44
N ALA A 331 8.18 26.33 -3.14
CA ALA A 331 7.86 25.88 -4.50
C ALA A 331 9.05 26.09 -5.44
N HIS A 332 9.66 27.27 -5.40
CA HIS A 332 10.86 27.57 -6.18
C HIS A 332 12.04 26.65 -5.80
N ARG A 333 12.22 26.32 -4.52
CA ARG A 333 13.28 25.42 -4.06
C ARG A 333 13.12 23.99 -4.57
N VAL A 334 11.87 23.50 -4.71
CA VAL A 334 11.60 22.12 -5.18
C VAL A 334 11.73 22.01 -6.72
N GLU A 335 11.58 23.12 -7.44
CA GLU A 335 11.73 23.17 -8.91
C GLU A 335 13.20 23.28 -9.39
N VAL A 336 14.14 23.64 -8.51
CA VAL A 336 15.58 23.86 -8.81
C VAL A 336 16.42 22.67 -8.33
#